data_AF-A0A7C2C036-F1
#
_entry.id   AF-A0A7C2C036-F1
#
_cell.length_a   1.000
_cell.length_b   1.000
_cell.length_c   1.000
_cell.angle_alpha   90.00
_cell.angle_beta   90.00
_cell.angle_gamma   90.00
#
_symmetry.space_group_name_H-M   'P 1'
#
loop_
_entity.id
_entity.type
_entity.pdbx_description
1 polymer ?
#
loop_
_entity_poly.entity_id
_entity_poly.type
_entity_poly.pdbx_seq_one_letter_code
_entity_poly.pdbx_strand_id
1 'polypeptide(L)'
;RDRYTCQYCGRQGGELTVDHVLPKSRGGRSTWENLVAACRACNLKKGDRTPEEAGMRLLRPPRAPRMPLFLSDLKEIPEDWRPYLEALLR
;
A
#
# COMPACT_ATOMS: atom_id res chain seq x y z
N ARG A 1 -6.75 4.31 -0.39
CA ARG A 1 -6.97 2.84 -0.27
C ARG A 1 -6.95 2.38 1.20
N ASP A 2 -5.78 2.32 1.84
CA ASP A 2 -5.62 1.72 3.17
C ASP A 2 -5.95 2.66 4.33
N ARG A 3 -6.34 3.90 4.03
CA ARG A 3 -6.69 4.94 5.01
C ARG A 3 -5.58 5.17 6.04
N TYR A 4 -4.33 5.22 5.56
CA TYR A 4 -3.15 5.44 6.40
C TYR A 4 -3.10 4.48 7.60
N THR A 5 -3.49 3.22 7.38
CA THR A 5 -3.64 2.17 8.41
C THR A 5 -2.82 0.95 8.03
N CYS A 6 -2.04 0.42 8.98
CA CYS A 6 -1.37 -0.86 8.85
C CYS A 6 -2.39 -1.99 8.65
N GLN A 7 -2.29 -2.73 7.55
CA GLN A 7 -3.24 -3.79 7.20
C GLN A 7 -3.07 -5.07 8.03
N TYR A 8 -2.06 -5.15 8.89
CA TYR A 8 -1.85 -6.29 9.79
C TYR A 8 -2.37 -6.04 11.21
N CYS A 9 -1.98 -4.92 11.82
CA CYS A 9 -2.32 -4.62 13.23
C CYS A 9 -3.40 -3.54 13.40
N GLY A 10 -3.79 -2.84 12.34
CA GLY A 10 -4.83 -1.80 12.41
C GLY A 10 -4.38 -0.47 12.99
N ARG A 11 -3.10 -0.32 13.35
CA ARG A 11 -2.55 0.98 13.75
C ARG A 11 -2.69 1.98 12.61
N GLN A 12 -3.31 3.12 12.89
CA GLN A 12 -3.42 4.25 11.99
C GLN A 12 -2.29 5.25 12.28
N GLY A 13 -1.70 5.81 11.23
CA GLY A 13 -0.63 6.81 11.36
C GLY A 13 0.78 6.26 11.54
N GLY A 14 1.72 7.20 11.64
CA GLY A 14 3.15 6.94 11.80
C GLY A 14 3.85 6.52 10.51
N GLU A 15 5.08 6.02 10.64
CA GLU A 15 5.84 5.50 9.51
C GLU A 15 5.25 4.17 9.04
N LEU A 16 4.61 4.22 7.87
CA LEU A 16 4.12 3.05 7.16
C LEU A 16 5.02 2.78 5.96
N THR A 17 5.28 1.50 5.74
CA THR A 17 5.99 0.97 4.59
C THR A 17 5.01 0.26 3.67
N VAL A 18 5.39 0.12 2.39
CA VAL A 18 4.71 -0.78 1.46
C VAL A 18 5.26 -2.20 1.67
N ASP A 19 4.38 -3.17 1.86
CA ASP A 19 4.72 -4.59 1.97
C ASP A 19 4.03 -5.41 0.87
N HIS A 20 4.72 -6.44 0.40
CA HIS A 20 4.21 -7.41 -0.57
C HIS A 20 3.60 -8.61 0.14
N VAL A 21 2.30 -8.86 -0.05
CA VAL A 21 1.56 -9.98 0.56
C VAL A 21 2.23 -11.31 0.22
N LEU A 22 2.43 -11.60 -1.07
CA LEU A 22 3.40 -12.57 -1.55
C LEU A 22 4.77 -11.87 -1.63
N PRO A 23 5.81 -12.31 -0.89
CA PRO A 23 7.11 -11.67 -0.87
C PRO A 23 7.77 -11.59 -2.26
N LYS A 24 8.49 -10.48 -2.51
CA LYS A 24 9.22 -10.29 -3.78
C LYS A 24 10.25 -11.39 -4.05
N SER A 25 10.94 -11.87 -3.01
CA SER A 25 11.88 -13.00 -3.09
C SER A 25 11.24 -14.30 -3.57
N ARG A 26 9.90 -14.41 -3.48
CA ARG A 26 9.10 -15.57 -3.90
C ARG A 26 8.24 -15.28 -5.13
N GLY A 27 8.62 -14.28 -5.94
CA GLY A 27 7.92 -13.93 -7.19
C GLY A 27 6.73 -12.97 -7.02
N GLY A 28 6.55 -12.40 -5.82
CA GLY A 28 5.56 -11.38 -5.55
C GLY A 28 5.73 -10.13 -6.41
N ARG A 29 4.73 -9.85 -7.27
CA ARG A 29 4.73 -8.66 -8.13
C ARG A 29 4.27 -7.41 -7.38
N SER A 30 4.72 -6.24 -7.80
CA SER A 30 4.25 -4.96 -7.28
C SER A 30 2.91 -4.57 -7.93
N THR A 31 1.83 -5.26 -7.59
CA THR A 31 0.47 -4.99 -8.09
C THR A 31 -0.47 -4.56 -6.98
N TRP A 32 -1.60 -3.95 -7.33
CA TRP A 32 -2.59 -3.48 -6.35
C TRP A 32 -3.12 -4.59 -5.43
N GLU A 33 -3.19 -5.81 -5.96
CA GLU A 33 -3.66 -7.03 -5.32
C GLU A 33 -2.57 -7.72 -4.49
N ASN A 34 -1.35 -7.20 -4.49
CA ASN A 34 -0.24 -7.76 -3.72
C ASN A 34 0.42 -6.75 -2.78
N LEU A 35 0.06 -5.47 -2.84
CA LEU A 35 0.67 -4.42 -2.03
C LEU A 35 -0.26 -3.91 -0.94
N VAL A 36 0.23 -3.84 0.30
CA VAL A 36 -0.50 -3.32 1.45
C VAL A 36 0.35 -2.32 2.23
N ALA A 37 -0.29 -1.40 2.96
CA ALA A 37 0.38 -0.56 3.94
C ALA A 37 0.64 -1.38 5.21
N ALA A 38 1.87 -1.35 5.73
CA ALA A 38 2.28 -2.04 6.95
C ALA A 38 3.16 -1.13 7.81
N CYS A 39 3.00 -1.14 9.14
CA CYS A 39 3.99 -0.48 9.99
C CYS A 39 5.29 -1.27 10.00
N ARG A 40 6.41 -0.61 10.31
CA ARG A 40 7.75 -1.22 10.33
C ARG A 40 7.81 -2.53 11.15
N ALA A 41 7.18 -2.55 12.33
CA ALA A 41 7.17 -3.72 13.21
C ALA A 41 6.45 -4.93 12.57
N CYS A 42 5.28 -4.70 11.95
CA CYS A 42 4.55 -5.77 11.26
C CYS A 42 5.26 -6.22 10.00
N ASN A 43 5.81 -5.29 9.22
CA ASN A 43 6.54 -5.61 8.00
C ASN A 43 7.78 -6.48 8.31
N LEU A 44 8.56 -6.07 9.32
CA LEU A 44 9.70 -6.85 9.81
C LEU A 44 9.28 -8.22 10.36
N LYS A 45 8.18 -8.27 11.13
CA LYS A 45 7.64 -9.54 11.64
C LYS A 45 7.26 -10.48 10.50
N LYS A 46 6.62 -10.00 9.44
CA LYS A 46 6.26 -10.83 8.29
C LYS A 46 7.52 -11.31 7.55
N GLY A 47 8.41 -10.37 7.19
CA GLY A 47 9.63 -10.68 6.46
C GLY A 47 9.35 -11.27 5.08
N ASP A 48 10.10 -12.31 4.72
CA ASP A 48 10.01 -13.03 3.45
C ASP A 48 8.95 -14.14 3.46
N ARG A 49 8.01 -14.10 4.40
CA ARG A 49 6.89 -15.04 4.54
C ARG A 49 5.59 -14.46 4.02
N THR A 50 4.62 -15.33 3.71
CA THR A 50 3.22 -14.89 3.52
C THR A 50 2.59 -14.49 4.86
N PRO A 51 1.47 -13.74 4.89
CA PRO A 51 0.77 -13.45 6.13
C PRO A 51 0.44 -14.72 6.93
N GLU A 52 -0.02 -15.77 6.24
CA GLU A 52 -0.41 -17.04 6.85
C GLU A 52 0.78 -17.71 7.55
N GLU A 53 1.92 -17.80 6.87
CA GLU A 53 3.17 -18.33 7.42
C GLU A 53 3.70 -17.51 8.61
N ALA A 54 3.42 -16.20 8.65
CA ALA A 54 3.78 -15.32 9.74
C ALA A 54 2.78 -15.30 10.91
N GLY A 55 1.67 -16.06 10.81
CA GLY A 55 0.58 -16.04 11.79
C GLY A 55 -0.13 -14.68 11.82
N MET A 56 -0.22 -14.03 10.67
CA MET A 56 -0.78 -12.69 10.48
C MET A 56 -1.96 -12.77 9.52
N ARG A 57 -2.90 -11.85 9.68
CA ARG A 57 -4.05 -11.72 8.79
C ARG A 57 -4.15 -10.30 8.29
N LEU A 58 -4.61 -10.16 7.05
CA LEU A 58 -4.94 -8.86 6.50
C LEU A 58 -6.30 -8.41 7.03
N LEU A 59 -6.41 -7.13 7.39
CA LEU A 59 -7.67 -6.52 7.78
C LEU A 59 -8.62 -6.37 6.60
N ARG A 60 -8.07 -6.15 5.40
CA ARG A 60 -8.83 -6.01 4.16
C ARG A 60 -8.02 -6.63 3.01
N PRO A 61 -8.68 -7.25 2.03
CA PRO A 61 -7.99 -7.74 0.86
C PRO A 61 -7.40 -6.57 0.05
N PRO A 62 -6.15 -6.70 -0.44
CA PRO A 62 -5.52 -5.72 -1.32
C PRO A 62 -6.30 -5.66 -2.63
N ARG A 63 -6.57 -4.45 -3.10
CA ARG A 63 -7.33 -4.20 -4.33
C ARG A 63 -6.95 -2.87 -4.94
N ALA A 64 -7.18 -2.76 -6.25
CA ALA A 64 -7.12 -1.48 -6.93
C ALA A 64 -8.12 -0.48 -6.31
N PRO A 65 -7.79 0.82 -6.28
CA PRO A 65 -8.77 1.85 -5.97
C PRO A 65 -9.91 1.81 -6.99
N ARG A 66 -11.15 2.00 -6.52
CA ARG A 66 -12.29 2.19 -7.43
C ARG A 66 -12.18 3.59 -8.04
N MET A 67 -12.12 3.66 -9.36
CA MET A 67 -12.12 4.91 -10.14
C MET A 67 -13.55 5.48 -10.29
N PRO A 68 -13.70 6.80 -10.50
CA PRO A 68 -12.66 7.71 -10.98
C PRO A 68 -11.92 8.41 -9.83
N LEU A 69 -10.58 8.36 -9.85
CA LEU A 69 -9.78 9.35 -9.14
C LEU A 69 -9.93 10.63 -9.94
N PHE A 70 -10.92 11.47 -9.62
CA PHE A 70 -11.00 12.76 -10.28
C PHE A 70 -9.90 13.66 -9.72
N LEU A 71 -8.99 14.09 -10.59
CA LEU A 71 -7.94 15.05 -10.23
C LEU A 71 -8.55 16.35 -9.65
N SER A 72 -9.78 16.67 -10.04
CA SER A 72 -10.58 17.79 -9.53
C SER A 72 -11.01 17.67 -8.07
N ASP A 73 -10.97 16.47 -7.48
CA ASP A 73 -11.25 16.28 -6.04
C ASP A 73 -10.01 16.58 -5.17
N LEU A 74 -8.83 16.73 -5.77
CA LEU A 74 -7.65 17.25 -5.11
C LEU A 74 -7.81 18.77 -4.99
N LYS A 75 -8.26 19.23 -3.82
CA LYS A 75 -8.42 20.66 -3.52
C LYS A 75 -7.13 21.44 -3.78
N GLU A 76 -5.98 20.81 -3.54
CA GLU A 76 -4.64 21.33 -3.83
C GLU A 76 -3.75 20.16 -4.26
N ILE A 77 -3.03 20.34 -5.35
CA ILE A 77 -2.00 19.41 -5.81
C ILE A 77 -0.67 19.90 -5.22
N PRO A 78 0.04 19.09 -4.40
CA PRO A 78 1.35 19.48 -3.90
C PRO A 78 2.31 19.76 -5.05
N GLU A 79 3.12 20.82 -4.93
CA GLU A 79 4.02 21.24 -6.01
C GLU A 79 5.01 20.14 -6.41
N ASP A 80 5.49 19.36 -5.43
CA ASP A 80 6.37 18.21 -5.65
C ASP A 80 5.75 17.09 -6.51
N TRP A 81 4.43 17.11 -6.69
CA TRP A 81 3.71 16.11 -7.48
C TRP A 81 3.61 16.49 -8.97
N ARG A 82 3.91 17.76 -9.32
CA ARG A 82 3.85 18.25 -10.72
C ARG A 82 4.58 17.35 -11.72
N PRO A 83 5.84 16.94 -11.50
CA PRO A 83 6.58 16.12 -12.45
C PRO A 83 5.89 14.78 -12.77
N TYR A 84 5.14 14.24 -11.80
CA TYR A 84 4.46 12.95 -11.93
C TYR A 84 3.09 13.07 -12.61
N LEU A 85 2.47 14.25 -12.53
CA LEU A 85 1.15 14.51 -13.10
C LEU A 85 1.21 15.03 -14.54
N GLU A 86 2.26 15.77 -14.91
CA GLU A 86 2.47 16.23 -16.29
C GLU A 86 2.54 15.05 -17.28
N ALA A 87 3.08 13.90 -16.85
CA ALA A 87 3.13 12.68 -17.65
C ALA A 87 1.76 12.01 -17.85
N LEU A 88 0.76 12.31 -17.02
CA LEU A 88 -0.61 11.77 -17.09
C LEU A 88 -1.55 12.65 -17.94
N LEU A 89 -1.15 13.88 -18.27
CA LEU A 89 -1.97 14.88 -18.98
C LEU A 89 -1.58 15.05 -20.46
N ARG A 90 -0.73 14.16 -21.00
CA ARG A 90 -0.48 13.98 -22.44
C ARG A 90 -1.14 12.71 -22.93
#